data_AF-A0A956FW29-F1
#
_entry.id   AF-A0A956FW29-F1
#
_cell.length_a   1.000
_cell.length_b   1.000
_cell.length_c   1.000
_cell.angle_alpha   90.00
_cell.angle_beta   90.00
_cell.angle_gamma   90.00
#
_symmetry.space_group_name_H-M   'P 1'
#
loop_
_entity.id
_entity.type
_entity.pdbx_description
1 polymer ?
#
loop_
_entity_poly.entity_id
_entity_poly.type
_entity_poly.pdbx_seq_one_letter_code
_entity_poly.pdbx_strand_id
1 'polypeptide(L)'
;AAQYPGFKGAIEAQKASAKELFDAAAGLDGDAKIEKLSAANSALMAGFVGDLDRVEEKMKKLRESKAVAAAKAGDTSSLIGAKVAADDAEKTIERVEKFLKEGAADAAAAKALTKKALDDLDAAQKAIDAVVAADKEKKDAAQAEKDAAKAEQEADKAQAQADKEAEAAKVAPWKCAYCDAENPHDATSCNSCGAARQADDAKKDEAKK
;
A
#
# COMPACT_ATOMS: atom_id res chain seq x y z
N ALA A 1 28.30 22.50 -15.49
CA ALA A 1 29.33 21.52 -15.10
C ALA A 1 28.95 20.17 -15.69
N ALA A 2 29.89 19.28 -15.99
CA ALA A 2 29.55 17.90 -16.41
C ALA A 2 28.78 17.21 -15.27
N GLN A 3 27.70 16.50 -15.60
CA GLN A 3 26.83 15.83 -14.61
C GLN A 3 27.58 14.79 -13.78
N TYR A 4 28.58 14.12 -14.40
CA TYR A 4 29.44 13.12 -13.76
C TYR A 4 30.93 13.43 -13.98
N PRO A 5 31.52 14.38 -13.23
CA PRO A 5 32.91 14.78 -13.44
C PRO A 5 33.90 13.64 -13.21
N GLY A 6 33.62 12.73 -12.26
CA GLY A 6 34.47 11.57 -11.98
C GLY A 6 34.49 10.52 -13.11
N PHE A 7 33.48 10.51 -13.99
CA PHE A 7 33.40 9.57 -15.11
C PHE A 7 34.04 10.11 -16.39
N LYS A 8 34.66 11.30 -16.36
CA LYS A 8 35.22 11.94 -17.55
C LYS A 8 36.17 11.01 -18.33
N GLY A 9 37.08 10.31 -17.65
CA GLY A 9 38.00 9.37 -18.30
C GLY A 9 37.28 8.24 -19.03
N ALA A 10 36.34 7.59 -18.35
CA ALA A 10 35.52 6.53 -18.92
C ALA A 10 34.64 7.01 -20.09
N ILE A 11 34.04 8.21 -19.99
CA ILE A 11 33.19 8.79 -21.03
C ILE A 11 34.04 9.13 -22.27
N GLU A 12 35.23 9.70 -22.10
CA GLU A 12 36.11 10.00 -23.23
C GLU A 12 36.60 8.71 -23.92
N ALA A 13 36.88 7.66 -23.16
CA ALA A 13 37.18 6.34 -23.74
C ALA A 13 35.99 5.79 -24.55
N GLN A 14 34.76 5.90 -24.02
CA GLN A 14 33.55 5.48 -24.72
C GLN A 14 33.32 6.28 -26.02
N LYS A 15 33.53 7.59 -25.97
CA LYS A 15 33.46 8.48 -27.14
C LYS A 15 34.50 8.11 -28.20
N ALA A 16 35.73 7.78 -27.79
CA ALA A 16 36.77 7.37 -28.72
C ALA A 16 36.36 6.09 -29.48
N SER A 17 35.84 5.07 -28.78
CA SER A 17 35.34 3.86 -29.44
C SER A 17 34.12 4.10 -30.34
N ALA A 18 33.18 4.96 -29.92
CA ALA A 18 32.04 5.33 -30.76
C ALA A 18 32.46 6.13 -32.00
N LYS A 19 33.50 6.96 -31.87
CA LYS A 19 34.05 7.76 -32.97
C LYS A 19 34.63 6.89 -34.09
N GLU A 20 35.25 5.75 -33.78
CA GLU A 20 35.73 4.82 -34.81
C GLU A 20 34.58 4.29 -35.68
N LEU A 21 33.43 3.98 -35.08
CA LEU A 21 32.23 3.55 -35.81
C LEU A 21 31.62 4.70 -36.63
N PHE A 22 31.62 5.91 -36.08
CA PHE A 22 31.16 7.11 -36.77
C PHE A 22 32.04 7.44 -37.98
N ASP A 23 33.37 7.43 -37.81
CA ASP A 23 34.32 7.73 -38.88
C ASP A 23 34.27 6.65 -39.97
N ALA A 24 34.05 5.38 -39.61
CA ALA A 24 33.80 4.30 -40.56
C ALA A 24 32.53 4.49 -41.42
N ALA A 25 31.59 5.33 -40.98
CA ALA A 25 30.40 5.68 -41.76
C ALA A 25 30.66 6.75 -42.83
N ALA A 26 31.81 7.44 -42.79
CA ALA A 26 32.09 8.59 -43.67
C ALA A 26 32.12 8.25 -45.16
N GLY A 27 32.52 7.01 -45.51
CA GLY A 27 32.55 6.50 -46.88
C GLY A 27 31.33 5.67 -47.29
N LEU A 28 30.30 5.60 -46.45
CA LEU A 28 29.07 4.86 -46.72
C LEU A 28 27.94 5.81 -47.16
N ASP A 29 27.00 5.26 -47.92
CA ASP A 29 25.77 5.92 -48.38
C ASP A 29 24.54 5.06 -48.09
N GLY A 30 23.36 5.68 -48.16
CA GLY A 30 22.07 5.00 -47.98
C GLY A 30 21.96 4.25 -46.64
N ASP A 31 21.33 3.09 -46.67
CA ASP A 31 21.02 2.30 -45.47
C ASP A 31 22.28 1.88 -44.70
N ALA A 32 23.37 1.54 -45.40
CA ALA A 32 24.63 1.15 -44.77
C ALA A 32 25.22 2.26 -43.89
N LYS A 33 25.08 3.54 -44.30
CA LYS A 33 25.49 4.68 -43.50
C LYS A 33 24.62 4.83 -42.25
N ILE A 34 23.31 4.70 -42.41
CA ILE A 34 22.33 4.83 -41.32
C ILE A 34 22.59 3.75 -40.27
N GLU A 35 22.78 2.50 -40.68
CA GLU A 35 23.10 1.40 -39.76
C GLU A 35 24.39 1.66 -38.99
N LYS A 36 25.44 2.17 -39.67
CA LYS A 36 26.73 2.42 -39.02
C LYS A 36 26.67 3.58 -38.02
N LEU A 37 25.94 4.65 -38.35
CA LEU A 37 25.68 5.77 -37.43
C LEU A 37 24.81 5.32 -36.24
N SER A 38 23.80 4.48 -36.48
CA SER A 38 22.98 3.88 -35.41
C SER A 38 23.83 3.00 -34.47
N ALA A 39 24.75 2.20 -35.02
CA ALA A 39 25.68 1.40 -34.24
C ALA A 39 26.63 2.28 -33.40
N ALA A 40 27.11 3.39 -33.95
CA ALA A 40 27.94 4.36 -33.21
C ALA A 40 27.17 4.99 -32.03
N ASN A 41 25.92 5.40 -32.24
CA ASN A 41 25.06 5.93 -31.18
C ASN A 41 24.78 4.88 -30.10
N SER A 42 24.49 3.64 -30.52
CA SER A 42 24.26 2.52 -29.62
C SER A 42 25.51 2.21 -28.79
N ALA A 43 26.69 2.23 -29.43
CA ALA A 43 27.96 2.06 -28.74
C ALA A 43 28.19 3.19 -27.73
N LEU A 44 27.90 4.45 -28.07
CA LEU A 44 28.07 5.58 -27.15
C LEU A 44 27.22 5.44 -25.88
N MET A 45 25.97 4.97 -26.01
CA MET A 45 25.03 4.84 -24.89
C MET A 45 25.09 3.49 -24.18
N ALA A 46 25.84 2.52 -24.70
CA ALA A 46 25.89 1.18 -24.15
C ALA A 46 26.57 1.11 -22.77
N GLY A 47 26.09 0.18 -21.95
CA GLY A 47 26.68 -0.13 -20.64
C GLY A 47 26.53 1.02 -19.66
N PHE A 48 27.66 1.48 -19.12
CA PHE A 48 27.65 2.38 -17.96
C PHE A 48 27.01 3.74 -18.25
N VAL A 49 27.05 4.24 -19.49
CA VAL A 49 26.48 5.55 -19.86
C VAL A 49 24.96 5.54 -19.69
N GLY A 50 24.27 4.55 -20.25
CA GLY A 50 22.82 4.39 -20.02
C GLY A 50 22.47 3.97 -18.59
N ASP A 51 23.38 3.29 -17.88
CA ASP A 51 23.15 2.91 -16.49
C ASP A 51 23.26 4.11 -15.53
N LEU A 52 24.02 5.16 -15.85
CA LEU A 52 24.09 6.39 -15.03
C LEU A 52 22.72 7.06 -14.87
N ASP A 53 21.94 7.17 -15.96
CA ASP A 53 20.58 7.71 -15.92
C ASP A 53 19.67 6.86 -15.03
N ARG A 54 19.79 5.52 -15.13
CA ARG A 54 19.03 4.58 -14.30
C ARG A 54 19.40 4.67 -12.82
N VAL A 55 20.67 4.92 -12.50
CA VAL A 55 21.14 5.13 -11.12
C VAL A 55 20.44 6.36 -10.54
N GLU A 56 20.37 7.46 -11.27
CA GLU A 56 19.65 8.67 -10.82
C GLU A 56 18.16 8.42 -10.61
N GLU A 57 17.51 7.76 -11.56
CA GLU A 57 16.09 7.42 -11.46
C GLU A 57 15.83 6.58 -10.20
N LYS A 58 16.65 5.55 -9.93
CA LYS A 58 16.51 4.72 -8.74
C LYS A 58 16.81 5.47 -7.45
N MET A 59 17.82 6.34 -7.42
CA MET A 59 18.06 7.18 -6.24
C MET A 59 16.86 8.08 -5.96
N LYS A 60 16.26 8.70 -6.98
CA LYS A 60 15.05 9.52 -6.82
C LYS A 60 13.88 8.69 -6.29
N LYS A 61 13.59 7.54 -6.91
CA LYS A 61 12.55 6.62 -6.46
C LYS A 61 12.75 6.15 -5.02
N LEU A 62 13.99 5.88 -4.63
CA LEU A 62 14.32 5.45 -3.28
C LEU A 62 14.11 6.57 -2.26
N ARG A 63 14.43 7.84 -2.60
CA ARG A 63 14.09 9.02 -1.77
C ARG A 63 12.59 9.16 -1.56
N GLU A 64 11.81 9.01 -2.63
CA GLU A 64 10.34 9.06 -2.56
C GLU A 64 9.78 7.91 -1.72
N SER A 65 10.28 6.69 -1.92
CA SER A 65 9.81 5.49 -1.22
C SER A 65 10.06 5.55 0.29
N LYS A 66 11.19 6.13 0.72
CA LYS A 66 11.48 6.38 2.15
C LYS A 66 10.44 7.28 2.81
N ALA A 67 10.08 8.38 2.15
CA ALA A 67 9.05 9.29 2.65
C ALA A 67 7.69 8.58 2.74
N VAL A 68 7.35 7.77 1.74
CA VAL A 68 6.11 6.99 1.73
C VAL A 68 6.07 5.95 2.85
N ALA A 69 7.17 5.23 3.11
CA ALA A 69 7.24 4.23 4.17
C ALA A 69 7.02 4.85 5.56
N ALA A 70 7.66 6.00 5.83
CA ALA A 70 7.46 6.73 7.08
C ALA A 70 6.02 7.26 7.23
N ALA A 71 5.44 7.80 6.15
CA ALA A 71 4.08 8.35 6.17
C ALA A 71 3.00 7.27 6.31
N LYS A 72 3.27 6.05 5.82
CA LYS A 72 2.30 4.96 5.87
C LYS A 72 2.36 4.16 7.16
N ALA A 73 3.45 4.13 7.91
CA ALA A 73 3.54 3.30 9.11
C ALA A 73 2.39 3.55 10.11
N GLY A 74 1.60 2.50 10.40
CA GLY A 74 0.37 2.60 11.20
C GLY A 74 0.55 2.42 12.70
N ASP A 75 1.67 1.83 13.13
CA ASP A 75 1.98 1.53 14.52
C ASP A 75 3.46 1.78 14.84
N THR A 76 3.82 1.81 16.12
CA THR A 76 5.19 2.08 16.60
C THR A 76 6.22 1.08 16.09
N SER A 77 5.88 -0.20 15.96
CA SER A 77 6.79 -1.23 15.43
C SER A 77 7.03 -1.02 13.93
N SER A 78 5.97 -0.72 13.18
CA SER A 78 6.05 -0.42 11.75
C SER A 78 6.82 0.89 11.50
N LEU A 79 6.71 1.87 12.39
CA LEU A 79 7.53 3.10 12.35
C LEU A 79 9.02 2.82 12.56
N ILE A 80 9.37 1.96 13.52
CA ILE A 80 10.77 1.57 13.76
C ILE A 80 11.33 0.84 12.53
N GLY A 81 10.58 -0.11 11.98
CA GLY A 81 10.97 -0.82 10.75
C GLY A 81 11.18 0.11 9.57
N ALA A 82 10.25 1.05 9.36
CA ALA A 82 10.34 2.06 8.31
C ALA A 82 11.56 2.97 8.49
N LYS A 83 11.87 3.37 9.73
CA LYS A 83 13.04 4.18 10.04
C LYS A 83 14.35 3.45 9.74
N VAL A 84 14.47 2.19 10.18
CA VAL A 84 15.68 1.38 9.92
C VAL A 84 15.91 1.20 8.42
N ALA A 85 14.85 0.86 7.67
CA ALA A 85 14.95 0.72 6.22
C ALA A 85 15.27 2.06 5.54
N ALA A 86 14.73 3.19 6.04
CA ALA A 86 15.03 4.52 5.52
C ALA A 86 16.48 4.94 5.78
N ASP A 87 17.01 4.67 6.97
CA ASP A 87 18.41 4.96 7.32
C ASP A 87 19.38 4.15 6.46
N ASP A 88 19.08 2.86 6.20
CA ASP A 88 19.88 2.02 5.31
C ASP A 88 19.84 2.50 3.84
N ALA A 89 18.65 2.87 3.38
CA ALA A 89 18.47 3.44 2.05
C ALA A 89 19.14 4.82 1.92
N GLU A 90 19.20 5.66 2.95
CA GLU A 90 19.98 6.90 2.94
C GLU A 90 21.48 6.64 2.83
N LYS A 91 22.04 5.75 3.65
CA LYS A 91 23.45 5.34 3.57
C LYS A 91 23.81 4.77 2.20
N THR A 92 22.88 4.03 1.58
CA THR A 92 23.06 3.51 0.22
C THR A 92 23.10 4.64 -0.80
N ILE A 93 22.22 5.63 -0.71
CA ILE A 93 22.26 6.81 -1.59
C ILE A 93 23.56 7.58 -1.39
N GLU A 94 23.98 7.86 -0.15
CA GLU A 94 25.23 8.56 0.13
C GLU A 94 26.44 7.83 -0.45
N ARG A 95 26.48 6.50 -0.31
CA ARG A 95 27.52 5.65 -0.90
C ARG A 95 27.54 5.74 -2.42
N VAL A 96 26.36 5.68 -3.05
CA VAL A 96 26.24 5.79 -4.52
C VAL A 96 26.62 7.20 -5.00
N GLU A 97 26.18 8.25 -4.32
CA GLU A 97 26.57 9.63 -4.64
C GLU A 97 28.08 9.83 -4.54
N LYS A 98 28.71 9.23 -3.53
CA LYS A 98 30.17 9.25 -3.40
C LYS A 98 30.84 8.57 -4.58
N PHE A 99 30.36 7.39 -4.99
CA PHE A 99 30.87 6.72 -6.19
C PHE A 99 30.64 7.51 -7.47
N LEU A 100 29.50 8.22 -7.59
CA LEU A 100 29.22 9.08 -8.74
C LEU A 100 30.17 10.28 -8.83
N LYS A 101 30.58 10.82 -7.66
CA LYS A 101 31.54 11.92 -7.55
C LYS A 101 32.97 11.48 -7.83
N GLU A 102 33.40 10.37 -7.23
CA GLU A 102 34.75 9.79 -7.42
C GLU A 102 34.92 9.25 -8.85
N GLY A 103 33.87 8.63 -9.37
CA GLY A 103 33.79 8.06 -10.71
C GLY A 103 34.74 6.91 -10.98
N ALA A 104 35.14 6.77 -12.24
CA ALA A 104 35.92 5.62 -12.71
C ALA A 104 36.99 6.06 -13.71
N ALA A 105 38.16 5.41 -13.61
CA ALA A 105 39.30 5.67 -14.47
C ALA A 105 39.06 5.21 -15.92
N ASP A 106 38.33 4.11 -16.11
CA ASP A 106 38.08 3.50 -17.42
C ASP A 106 36.65 2.95 -17.54
N ALA A 107 36.27 2.56 -18.76
CA ALA A 107 34.93 2.07 -19.07
C ALA A 107 34.56 0.75 -18.36
N ALA A 108 35.55 -0.12 -18.08
CA ALA A 108 35.30 -1.39 -17.40
C ALA A 108 35.01 -1.15 -15.90
N ALA A 109 35.80 -0.29 -15.25
CA ALA A 109 35.57 0.18 -13.90
C ALA A 109 34.23 0.91 -13.78
N ALA A 110 33.92 1.79 -14.75
CA ALA A 110 32.66 2.51 -14.78
C ALA A 110 31.45 1.57 -14.85
N LYS A 111 31.53 0.53 -15.69
CA LYS A 111 30.50 -0.50 -15.80
C LYS A 111 30.34 -1.30 -14.52
N ALA A 112 31.43 -1.68 -13.87
CA ALA A 112 31.38 -2.40 -12.60
C ALA A 112 30.76 -1.55 -11.47
N LEU A 113 31.14 -0.27 -11.38
CA LEU A 113 30.61 0.66 -10.38
C LEU A 113 29.13 0.97 -10.58
N THR A 114 28.72 1.28 -11.81
CA THR A 114 27.29 1.56 -12.12
C THR A 114 26.41 0.35 -11.89
N LYS A 115 26.86 -0.86 -12.29
CA LYS A 115 26.15 -2.11 -11.98
C LYS A 115 26.00 -2.32 -10.48
N LYS A 116 27.08 -2.18 -9.71
CA LYS A 116 27.04 -2.32 -8.25
C LYS A 116 26.10 -1.30 -7.61
N ALA A 117 26.13 -0.04 -8.07
CA ALA A 117 25.23 1.00 -7.59
C ALA A 117 23.76 0.64 -7.85
N LEU A 118 23.43 0.12 -9.03
CA LEU A 118 22.08 -0.34 -9.35
C LEU A 118 21.64 -1.52 -8.48
N ASP A 119 22.53 -2.49 -8.25
CA ASP A 119 22.24 -3.67 -7.42
C ASP A 119 22.02 -3.27 -5.94
N ASP A 120 22.85 -2.36 -5.41
CA ASP A 120 22.71 -1.79 -4.06
C ASP A 120 21.38 -1.02 -3.91
N LEU A 121 21.04 -0.17 -4.88
CA LEU A 121 19.79 0.60 -4.88
C LEU A 121 18.56 -0.31 -4.95
N ASP A 122 18.61 -1.40 -5.73
CA ASP A 122 17.54 -2.39 -5.79
C ASP A 122 17.36 -3.14 -4.47
N ALA A 123 18.46 -3.51 -3.83
CA ALA A 123 18.41 -4.16 -2.51
C ALA A 123 17.74 -3.23 -1.48
N ALA A 124 18.15 -1.95 -1.44
CA ALA A 124 17.57 -0.96 -0.56
C ALA A 124 16.07 -0.71 -0.87
N GLN A 125 15.70 -0.63 -2.15
CA GLN A 125 14.30 -0.48 -2.56
C GLN A 125 13.46 -1.68 -2.12
N LYS A 126 13.95 -2.91 -2.31
CA LYS A 126 13.25 -4.12 -1.86
C LYS A 126 13.04 -4.15 -0.34
N ALA A 127 14.01 -3.68 0.43
CA ALA A 127 13.88 -3.59 1.89
C ALA A 127 12.75 -2.61 2.29
N ILE A 128 12.68 -1.45 1.64
CA ILE A 128 11.59 -0.49 1.83
C ILE A 128 10.23 -1.10 1.45
N ASP A 129 10.15 -1.72 0.27
CA ASP A 129 8.92 -2.34 -0.23
C ASP A 129 8.43 -3.44 0.71
N ALA A 130 9.33 -4.25 1.29
CA ALA A 130 8.99 -5.28 2.25
C ALA A 130 8.39 -4.71 3.55
N VAL A 131 8.92 -3.59 4.05
CA VAL A 131 8.36 -2.92 5.24
C VAL A 131 6.96 -2.36 4.94
N VAL A 132 6.77 -1.74 3.78
CA VAL A 132 5.47 -1.19 3.38
C VAL A 132 4.44 -2.31 3.18
N ALA A 133 4.84 -3.45 2.61
CA ALA A 133 3.99 -4.61 2.45
C ALA A 133 3.57 -5.18 3.81
N ALA A 134 4.53 -5.35 4.74
CA ALA A 134 4.24 -5.86 6.09
C ALA A 134 3.31 -4.94 6.89
N ASP A 135 3.46 -3.62 6.79
CA ASP A 135 2.53 -2.66 7.43
C ASP A 135 1.12 -2.76 6.83
N LYS A 136 1.01 -2.92 5.51
CA LYS A 136 -0.27 -3.11 4.84
C LYS A 136 -0.96 -4.40 5.31
N GLU A 137 -0.24 -5.52 5.33
CA GLU A 137 -0.79 -6.80 5.79
C GLU A 137 -1.30 -6.72 7.23
N LYS A 138 -0.56 -6.05 8.13
CA LYS A 138 -1.00 -5.82 9.50
C LYS A 138 -2.28 -4.99 9.58
N LYS A 139 -2.41 -3.94 8.77
CA LYS A 139 -3.62 -3.11 8.72
C LYS A 139 -4.82 -3.87 8.18
N ASP A 140 -4.63 -4.63 7.13
CA ASP A 140 -5.68 -5.44 6.52
C ASP A 140 -6.17 -6.50 7.53
N ALA A 141 -5.26 -7.13 8.27
CA ALA A 141 -5.60 -8.06 9.36
C ALA A 141 -6.35 -7.35 10.51
N ALA A 142 -5.86 -6.21 10.99
CA ALA A 142 -6.51 -5.46 12.06
C ALA A 142 -7.90 -4.92 11.65
N GLN A 143 -8.09 -4.60 10.37
CA GLN A 143 -9.39 -4.20 9.84
C GLN A 143 -10.36 -5.39 9.78
N ALA A 144 -9.89 -6.55 9.31
CA ALA A 144 -10.70 -7.77 9.29
C ALA A 144 -11.16 -8.19 10.69
N GLU A 145 -10.29 -8.06 11.70
CA GLU A 145 -10.65 -8.31 13.11
C GLU A 145 -11.74 -7.34 13.61
N LYS A 146 -11.63 -6.05 13.28
CA LYS A 146 -12.65 -5.05 13.64
C LYS A 146 -13.99 -5.33 12.97
N ASP A 147 -13.97 -5.69 11.69
CA ASP A 147 -15.18 -6.00 10.94
C ASP A 147 -15.85 -7.27 11.47
N ALA A 148 -15.09 -8.29 11.83
CA ALA A 148 -15.58 -9.50 12.49
C ALA A 148 -16.21 -9.18 13.86
N ALA A 149 -15.51 -8.41 14.71
CA ALA A 149 -16.03 -8.03 16.03
C ALA A 149 -17.31 -7.17 15.93
N LYS A 150 -17.40 -6.30 14.92
CA LYS A 150 -18.60 -5.51 14.66
C LYS A 150 -19.77 -6.39 14.20
N ALA A 151 -19.52 -7.36 13.32
CA ALA A 151 -20.54 -8.29 12.86
C ALA A 151 -21.08 -9.15 14.01
N GLU A 152 -20.22 -9.61 14.92
CA GLU A 152 -20.63 -10.36 16.11
C GLU A 152 -21.52 -9.50 17.03
N GLN A 153 -21.13 -8.24 17.31
CA GLN A 153 -21.96 -7.33 18.09
C GLN A 153 -23.31 -7.00 17.45
N GLU A 154 -23.37 -6.91 16.11
CA GLU A 154 -24.62 -6.70 15.38
C GLU A 154 -25.51 -7.95 15.43
N ALA A 155 -24.93 -9.15 15.34
CA ALA A 155 -25.65 -10.42 15.50
C ALA A 155 -26.22 -10.58 16.92
N ASP A 156 -25.43 -10.30 17.96
CA ASP A 156 -25.89 -10.36 19.36
C ASP A 156 -27.04 -9.38 19.63
N LYS A 157 -26.96 -8.16 19.09
CA LYS A 157 -28.04 -7.18 19.21
C LYS A 157 -29.30 -7.64 18.48
N ALA A 158 -29.16 -8.20 17.29
CA ALA A 158 -30.29 -8.73 16.54
C ALA A 158 -30.96 -9.90 17.28
N GLN A 159 -30.16 -10.82 17.85
CA GLN A 159 -30.68 -11.93 18.64
C GLN A 159 -31.39 -11.43 19.91
N ALA A 160 -30.78 -10.51 20.65
CA ALA A 160 -31.39 -9.94 21.85
C ALA A 160 -32.70 -9.17 21.55
N GLN A 161 -32.81 -8.58 20.36
CA GLN A 161 -34.06 -7.96 19.91
C GLN A 161 -35.10 -9.02 19.55
N ALA A 162 -34.73 -10.05 18.80
CA ALA A 162 -35.63 -11.15 18.44
C ALA A 162 -36.16 -11.88 19.69
N ASP A 163 -35.33 -12.09 20.71
CA ASP A 163 -35.74 -12.72 21.97
C ASP A 163 -36.76 -11.84 22.73
N LYS A 164 -36.56 -10.51 22.74
CA LYS A 164 -37.54 -9.57 23.33
C LYS A 164 -38.87 -9.58 22.59
N GLU A 165 -38.84 -9.62 21.26
CA GLU A 165 -40.04 -9.68 20.43
C GLU A 165 -40.78 -11.02 20.62
N ALA A 166 -40.04 -12.12 20.71
CA ALA A 166 -40.60 -13.45 20.99
C ALA A 166 -41.23 -13.54 22.39
N GLU A 167 -40.61 -12.96 23.41
CA GLU A 167 -41.20 -12.86 24.76
C GLU A 167 -42.47 -11.99 24.76
N ALA A 168 -42.47 -10.86 24.07
CA ALA A 168 -43.67 -10.03 23.92
C ALA A 168 -44.82 -10.77 23.21
N ALA A 169 -44.50 -11.61 22.23
CA ALA A 169 -45.49 -12.40 21.47
C ALA A 169 -46.10 -13.57 22.29
N LYS A 170 -45.50 -14.00 23.40
CA LYS A 170 -46.03 -15.08 24.25
C LYS A 170 -47.20 -14.64 25.14
N VAL A 171 -47.46 -13.34 25.27
CA VAL A 171 -48.51 -12.84 26.15
C VAL A 171 -49.80 -12.65 25.36
N ALA A 172 -50.82 -13.44 25.71
CA ALA A 172 -52.06 -13.51 24.94
C ALA A 172 -52.83 -12.18 25.01
N PRO A 173 -53.41 -11.71 23.87
CA PRO A 173 -54.33 -10.57 23.89
C PRO A 173 -55.54 -10.88 24.78
N TRP A 174 -56.05 -9.86 25.48
CA TRP A 174 -57.23 -9.99 26.34
C TRP A 174 -58.48 -9.50 25.61
N LYS A 175 -59.63 -10.11 25.90
CA LYS A 175 -60.93 -9.71 25.34
C LYS A 175 -61.64 -8.76 26.30
N CYS A 176 -62.15 -7.65 25.77
CA CYS A 176 -62.91 -6.71 26.56
C CYS A 176 -64.27 -7.29 26.95
N ALA A 177 -64.55 -7.42 28.25
CA ALA A 177 -65.83 -7.92 28.74
C ALA A 177 -67.05 -7.04 28.38
N TYR A 178 -66.84 -5.80 27.90
CA TYR A 178 -67.91 -4.86 27.56
C TYR A 178 -68.27 -4.87 26.06
N CYS A 179 -67.31 -5.15 25.18
CA CYS A 179 -67.54 -5.08 23.73
C CYS A 179 -66.89 -6.22 22.92
N ASP A 180 -66.33 -7.22 23.59
CA ASP A 180 -65.66 -8.41 23.02
C ASP A 180 -64.45 -8.15 22.11
N ALA A 181 -64.04 -6.89 21.95
CA ALA A 181 -62.86 -6.54 21.18
C ALA A 181 -61.59 -7.14 21.81
N GLU A 182 -60.71 -7.69 20.97
CA GLU A 182 -59.38 -8.14 21.38
C GLU A 182 -58.44 -6.94 21.53
N ASN A 183 -57.70 -6.90 22.64
CA ASN A 183 -56.78 -5.83 22.96
C ASN A 183 -55.39 -6.40 23.24
N PRO A 184 -54.31 -5.67 22.92
CA PRO A 184 -52.96 -6.04 23.30
C PRO A 184 -52.85 -6.30 24.81
N HIS A 185 -52.02 -7.27 25.19
CA HIS A 185 -51.86 -7.64 26.60
C HIS A 185 -51.44 -6.46 27.49
N ASP A 186 -50.61 -5.55 26.99
CA ASP A 186 -50.11 -4.36 27.68
C ASP A 186 -51.11 -3.20 27.73
N ALA A 187 -52.24 -3.28 27.03
CA ALA A 187 -53.29 -2.27 27.07
C ALA A 187 -54.05 -2.32 28.42
N THR A 188 -54.10 -1.18 29.11
CA THR A 188 -54.83 -1.02 30.38
C THR A 188 -56.30 -0.63 30.18
N SER A 189 -56.69 -0.29 28.94
CA SER A 189 -58.06 -0.01 28.51
C SER A 189 -58.34 -0.58 27.12
N CYS A 190 -59.62 -0.74 26.81
CA CYS A 190 -60.05 -1.27 25.52
C CYS A 190 -59.91 -0.21 24.43
N ASN A 191 -59.26 -0.57 23.31
CA ASN A 191 -59.05 0.33 22.18
C ASN A 191 -60.34 0.67 21.41
N SER A 192 -61.38 -0.16 21.54
CA SER A 192 -62.66 0.04 20.83
C SER A 192 -63.68 0.84 21.64
N CYS A 193 -63.77 0.63 22.96
CA CYS A 193 -64.80 1.26 23.80
C CYS A 193 -64.26 2.08 24.98
N GLY A 194 -62.94 2.08 25.23
CA GLY A 194 -62.30 2.84 26.32
C GLY A 194 -62.44 2.23 27.71
N ALA A 195 -63.15 1.12 27.88
CA ALA A 195 -63.34 0.49 29.19
C ALA A 195 -62.03 -0.04 29.78
N ALA A 196 -61.83 0.11 31.09
CA ALA A 196 -60.63 -0.36 31.78
C ALA A 196 -60.52 -1.90 31.79
N ARG A 197 -59.29 -2.42 31.77
CA ARG A 197 -59.02 -3.86 31.92
C ARG A 197 -59.46 -4.32 33.32
N GLN A 198 -60.25 -5.40 33.39
CA GLN A 198 -60.81 -5.90 34.64
C GLN A 198 -59.75 -6.68 35.46
N ALA A 199 -59.81 -6.58 36.78
CA ALA A 199 -58.80 -7.12 37.70
C ALA A 199 -58.74 -8.66 37.73
N ASP A 200 -59.83 -9.35 37.38
CA ASP A 200 -59.88 -10.82 37.35
C ASP A 200 -59.16 -11.42 36.14
N ASP A 201 -59.04 -10.67 35.04
CA ASP A 201 -58.23 -11.03 33.87
C ASP A 201 -56.75 -10.65 34.03
N ALA A 202 -56.41 -9.80 35.02
CA ALA A 202 -55.01 -9.46 35.33
C ALA A 202 -54.32 -10.56 36.17
N LYS A 203 -55.05 -11.27 37.04
CA LYS A 203 -54.51 -12.32 37.92
C LYS A 203 -54.22 -13.65 37.23
N LYS A 204 -54.87 -13.95 36.09
CA LYS A 204 -54.64 -15.20 35.34
C LYS A 204 -53.30 -15.21 34.59
N ASP A 205 -52.78 -14.04 34.22
CA ASP A 205 -51.49 -13.92 33.51
C ASP A 205 -50.29 -13.95 34.48
N GLU A 206 -50.47 -13.53 35.74
CA GLU A 206 -49.43 -13.65 36.78
C GLU A 206 -49.18 -15.09 37.25
N ALA A 207 -50.15 -16.00 37.07
CA ALA A 207 -50.06 -17.40 37.53
C ALA A 207 -49.36 -18.36 36.53
N LYS A 208 -48.88 -17.85 35.38
CA LYS A 208 -48.22 -18.65 34.32
C LYS A 208 -46.78 -18.21 33.99
N LYS A 209 -46.22 -17.23 34.70
CA LYS A 209 -44.78 -16.95 34.72
C LYS A 209 -44.06 -17.90 35.67
#